data_AF-A0A956HAS0-F1
#
_entry.id   AF-A0A956HAS0-F1
#
_cell.length_a   1.000
_cell.length_b   1.000
_cell.length_c   1.000
_cell.angle_alpha   90.00
_cell.angle_beta   90.00
_cell.angle_gamma   90.00
#
_symmetry.space_group_name_H-M   'P 1'
#
loop_
_entity.id
_entity.type
_entity.pdbx_description
1 polymer ?
#
loop_
_entity_poly.entity_id
_entity_poly.type
_entity_poly.pdbx_seq_one_letter_code
_entity_poly.pdbx_strand_id
1 'polypeptide(L)' 'MRSLCEELEVKAGDLFTLIRIAVTGRRVSPPLFESMEIVGRGVCVDRLRAASASLAAVSAS' A
#
# COMPACT_ATOMS: atom_id res chain seq x y z
N MET A 1 3.46 -11.60 -2.25
CA MET A 1 2.67 -10.81 -1.29
C MET A 1 2.19 -11.65 -0.10
N ARG A 2 1.61 -12.84 -0.28
CA ARG A 2 1.24 -13.70 0.88
C ARG A 2 2.44 -14.06 1.76
N SER A 3 3.56 -14.46 1.15
CA SER A 3 4.81 -14.71 1.88
C SER A 3 5.35 -13.49 2.62
N LEU A 4 5.09 -12.27 2.12
CA LEU A 4 5.48 -11.04 2.82
C LEU A 4 4.59 -10.80 4.04
N CYS A 5 3.31 -11.15 3.97
CA CYS A 5 2.43 -11.09 5.14
C CYS A 5 2.91 -12.05 6.24
N GLU A 6 3.36 -13.24 5.84
CA GLU A 6 3.91 -14.25 6.75
C GLU A 6 5.22 -13.77 7.38
N GLU A 7 6.15 -13.26 6.58
CA GLU A 7 7.43 -12.73 7.05
C GLU A 7 7.28 -11.55 8.02
N LEU A 8 6.31 -10.67 7.75
CA LEU A 8 6.03 -9.50 8.59
C LEU A 8 5.06 -9.80 9.75
N GLU A 9 4.57 -11.04 9.86
CA GLU A 9 3.55 -11.45 10.83
C GLU A 9 2.29 -10.57 10.83
N VAL A 10 1.90 -10.07 9.65
CA VAL A 10 0.71 -9.21 9.48
C VAL A 10 -0.43 -9.94 8.81
N LYS A 11 -1.67 -9.58 9.15
CA LYS A 11 -2.84 -10.09 8.44
C LYS A 11 -2.84 -9.56 7.02
N ALA A 12 -3.09 -10.45 6.06
CA ALA A 12 -3.14 -10.08 4.65
C ALA A 12 -4.15 -8.95 4.35
N GLY A 13 -5.30 -8.96 5.04
CA GLY A 13 -6.31 -7.91 4.91
C GLY A 13 -5.80 -6.52 5.28
N ASP A 14 -4.96 -6.43 6.32
CA ASP A 14 -4.40 -5.16 6.80
C ASP A 14 -3.36 -4.65 5.80
N LEU A 15 -2.45 -5.52 5.34
CA LEU A 15 -1.47 -5.16 4.33
C LEU A 15 -2.12 -4.68 3.03
N PHE A 16 -3.13 -5.40 2.52
CA PHE A 16 -3.82 -4.99 1.31
C PHE A 16 -4.61 -3.70 1.48
N THR A 17 -5.17 -3.45 2.66
CA THR A 17 -5.86 -2.19 2.96
C THR A 17 -4.88 -1.01 2.97
N LEU A 18 -3.70 -1.17 3.58
CA LEU A 18 -2.65 -0.16 3.57
C LEU A 18 -2.16 0.15 2.17
N ILE A 19 -1.87 -0.88 1.36
CA ILE A 19 -1.44 -0.71 -0.03
C ILE A 19 -2.54 -0.03 -0.85
N ARG A 20 -3.81 -0.40 -0.66
CA ARG A 20 -4.93 0.26 -1.33
C ARG A 20 -4.98 1.75 -1.01
N ILE A 21 -4.88 2.13 0.26
CA ILE A 21 -4.89 3.53 0.66
C ILE A 21 -3.69 4.26 0.08
N ALA A 22 -2.49 3.69 0.18
CA ALA A 22 -1.28 4.31 -0.35
C ALA A 22 -1.35 4.53 -1.87
N VAL A 23 -1.85 3.54 -2.62
CA VAL A 23 -1.88 3.59 -4.09
C VAL A 23 -3.08 4.41 -4.60
N THR A 24 -4.24 4.32 -3.96
CA THR A 24 -5.50 4.89 -4.50
C THR A 24 -6.03 6.09 -3.73
N GLY A 25 -5.50 6.37 -2.53
CA GLY A 25 -6.01 7.37 -1.60
C GLY A 25 -7.37 7.02 -0.97
N ARG A 26 -7.87 5.79 -1.19
CA ARG A 26 -9.21 5.36 -0.75
C ARG A 26 -9.13 4.04 0.02
N ARG A 27 -9.99 3.87 1.02
CA ARG A 27 -10.13 2.60 1.75
C ARG A 27 -10.88 1.52 0.94
N VAL A 28 -11.78 1.95 0.07
CA VAL A 28 -12.53 1.09 -0.86
C VAL A 28 -12.24 1.57 -2.28
N SER A 29 -11.88 0.63 -3.15
CA SER A 29 -11.56 0.84 -4.55
C SER A 29 -12.13 -0.33 -5.37
N PRO A 30 -12.13 -0.26 -6.72
CA PRO A 30 -12.19 -1.47 -7.54
C PRO A 30 -11.11 -2.50 -7.13
N PRO A 31 -11.07 -3.69 -7.73
CA PRO A 31 -10.07 -4.70 -7.40
C PRO A 31 -8.66 -4.10 -7.37
N LEU A 32 -7.94 -4.34 -6.26
CA LEU A 32 -6.70 -3.62 -5.97
C LEU A 32 -5.66 -3.83 -7.08
N PHE A 33 -5.51 -5.08 -7.53
CA PHE A 33 -4.54 -5.43 -8.56
C PHE A 33 -4.87 -4.82 -9.92
N GLU A 34 -6.13 -4.81 -10.32
CA GLU A 34 -6.58 -4.12 -11.55
C GLU A 34 -6.34 -2.61 -11.44
N SER A 35 -6.62 -2.02 -10.28
CA SER A 35 -6.35 -0.60 -10.03
C SER A 35 -4.86 -0.30 -10.13
N MET A 36 -4.00 -1.17 -9.60
CA MET A 36 -2.54 -1.04 -9.67
C MET A 36 -2.01 -1.21 -11.11
N GLU A 37 -2.60 -2.12 -11.88
CA GLU A 37 -2.26 -2.33 -13.29
C GLU A 37 -2.57 -1.09 -14.12
N ILE A 38 -3.75 -0.49 -13.95
CA ILE A 38 -4.17 0.75 -14.63
C ILE A 38 -3.26 1.93 -14.23
N VAL A 39 -2.92 2.05 -12.94
CA VAL A 39 -2.04 3.12 -12.44
C VAL A 39 -0.61 2.96 -12.93
N GLY A 40 -0.16 1.72 -13.14
CA GLY A 40 1.20 1.40 -13.56
C GLY A 40 2.18 1.26 -12.40
N ARG A 41 3.17 0.39 -12.59
CA ARG A 41 4.14 -0.01 -11.54
C ARG A 41 4.93 1.16 -10.97
N GLY A 42 5.44 2.05 -11.81
CA GLY A 42 6.29 3.18 -11.38
C GLY A 42 5.54 4.08 -10.39
N VAL A 43 4.35 4.52 -10.79
CA VAL A 43 3.47 5.36 -9.96
C VAL A 43 3.08 4.64 -8.66
N CYS A 44 2.79 3.34 -8.71
CA CYS A 44 2.51 2.57 -7.49
C CYS A 44 3.68 2.60 -6.51
N VAL A 45 4.91 2.41 -6.98
CA VAL A 45 6.13 2.43 -6.14
C VAL A 45 6.35 3.82 -5.54
N ASP A 46 6.21 4.87 -6.35
CA ASP A 46 6.39 6.26 -5.87
C ASP A 46 5.38 6.62 -4.79
N ARG A 47 4.11 6.22 -4.97
CA ARG A 47 3.06 6.42 -3.97
C ARG A 47 3.32 5.66 -2.67
N LEU A 48 3.79 4.41 -2.75
CA LEU A 48 4.14 3.62 -1.57
C LEU A 48 5.32 4.24 -0.80
N ARG A 49 6.35 4.74 -1.51
CA ARG A 49 7.48 5.45 -0.89
C ARG A 49 7.03 6.73 -0.20
N ALA A 50 6.19 7.52 -0.86
CA ALA A 50 5.64 8.74 -0.28
C ALA A 50 4.82 8.45 0.98
N ALA A 51 3.96 7.42 0.96
CA ALA A 51 3.18 7.02 2.12
C ALA A 51 4.07 6.58 3.31
N SER A 52 5.13 5.81 3.04
CA SER A 52 6.09 5.40 4.07
C SER A 52 6.85 6.59 4.66
N ALA A 53 7.29 7.54 3.83
CA ALA A 53 7.97 8.75 4.29
C ALA A 53 7.06 9.63 5.16
N SER A 54 5.79 9.81 4.76
CA SER A 54 4.81 10.57 5.55
C SER A 54 4.55 9.95 6.91
N LEU A 55 4.42 8.62 6.99
CA LEU A 55 4.24 7.92 8.28
C LEU A 55 5.47 8.07 9.18
N ALA A 56 6.67 7.93 8.62
CA ALA A 56 7.91 8.12 9.38
C ALA A 56 8.02 9.55 9.94
N ALA A 57 7.60 10.55 9.18
CA ALA A 57 7.57 11.94 9.66
C ALA A 57 6.61 12.17 10.83
N VAL A 58 5.46 11.48 10.85
CA VAL A 58 4.47 11.57 11.95
C VAL A 58 4.89 10.76 13.17
N SER A 59 5.62 9.64 13.00
CA SER A 59 6.11 8.84 14.13
C SER A 59 7.34 9.43 14.82
N ALA A 60 8.04 10.37 14.17
CA ALA A 60 9.21 11.07 14.71
C ALA A 60 8.86 12.37 15.47
N SER A 61 7.58 12.75 15.49
CA SER A 61 7.02 13.92 16.17
C SER A 61 6.21 13.51 17.39
#